data_AF-A0A1Q5UHH6-F1
#
_entry.id   AF-A0A1Q5UHH6-F1
#
_cell.length_a   1.000
_cell.length_b   1.000
_cell.length_c   1.000
_cell.angle_alpha   90.00
_cell.angle_beta   90.00
_cell.angle_gamma   90.00
#
_symmetry.space_group_name_H-M   'P 1'
#
loop_
_entity.id
_entity.type
_entity.pdbx_description
1 polymer ?
#
loop_
_entity_poly.entity_id
_entity_poly.type
_entity_poly.pdbx_seq_one_letter_code
_entity_poly.pdbx_strand_id
1 'polypeptide(L)'
;MEKYMTKAVLYGYELYQSGDKIIPVIARSRNPKAVVEGMLVFNLEESKRNAIFELESGLGHLEVVQAEIGCKPSGKRFIDAAAFLRAGSLDGLIPIKSTFWDPTAFVNSSFYHNIEQSVHRSAEDISGSWFHA
;
A
#
# COMPACT_ATOMS: atom_id res chain seq x y z
N MET A 1 -12.94 -5.45 -15.26
CA MET A 1 -11.71 -6.05 -14.71
C MET A 1 -10.62 -5.01 -14.88
N GLU A 2 -10.10 -4.46 -13.79
CA GLU A 2 -8.99 -3.50 -13.83
C GLU A 2 -7.84 -4.11 -14.62
N LYS A 3 -7.46 -3.49 -15.74
CA LYS A 3 -6.65 -4.12 -16.79
C LYS A 3 -5.26 -4.58 -16.31
N TYR A 4 -4.82 -4.11 -15.15
CA TYR A 4 -3.47 -4.34 -14.62
C TYR A 4 -3.45 -4.67 -13.12
N MET A 5 -4.54 -5.18 -12.54
CA MET A 5 -4.55 -5.59 -11.14
C MET A 5 -5.18 -6.96 -10.95
N THR A 6 -4.63 -7.74 -10.03
CA THR A 6 -5.21 -9.02 -9.61
C THR A 6 -5.12 -9.19 -8.11
N LYS A 7 -6.06 -9.95 -7.54
CA LYS A 7 -5.98 -10.34 -6.12
C LYS A 7 -4.74 -11.20 -5.89
N ALA A 8 -4.06 -10.93 -4.79
CA ALA A 8 -2.85 -11.62 -4.38
C ALA A 8 -2.85 -11.91 -2.88
N VAL A 9 -2.15 -12.99 -2.50
CA VAL A 9 -1.96 -13.38 -1.11
C VAL A 9 -0.47 -13.44 -0.82
N LEU A 10 -0.06 -12.78 0.26
CA LEU A 10 1.30 -12.75 0.76
C LEU A 10 1.39 -13.57 2.04
N TYR A 11 2.19 -14.63 2.04
CA TYR A 11 2.31 -15.59 3.15
C TYR A 11 3.48 -15.26 4.10
N GLY A 12 3.26 -15.44 5.40
CA GLY A 12 4.26 -15.15 6.45
C GLY A 12 4.30 -13.69 6.87
N TYR A 13 3.25 -12.91 6.57
CA TYR A 13 3.16 -11.49 6.86
C TYR A 13 1.85 -11.16 7.58
N GLU A 14 1.87 -10.04 8.31
CA GLU A 14 0.72 -9.51 9.04
C GLU A 14 0.56 -8.01 8.77
N LEU A 15 -0.69 -7.56 8.88
CA LEU A 15 -1.05 -6.15 8.81
C LEU A 15 -1.00 -5.52 10.20
N TYR A 16 -0.48 -4.31 10.23
CA TYR A 16 -0.49 -3.44 11.40
C TYR A 16 -0.96 -2.06 11.00
N GLN A 17 -1.39 -1.26 11.97
CA GLN A 17 -1.67 0.16 11.76
C GLN A 17 -0.86 1.01 12.72
N SER A 18 -0.41 2.18 12.23
CA SER A 18 0.08 3.24 13.10
C SER A 18 -1.13 3.87 13.81
N GLY A 19 -1.17 3.77 15.14
CA GLY A 19 -2.36 4.10 15.96
C GLY A 19 -2.88 5.52 15.83
N ASP A 20 -2.10 6.44 15.27
CA ASP A 20 -2.43 7.85 15.04
C ASP A 20 -2.98 8.16 13.65
N LYS A 21 -2.73 7.32 12.64
CA LYS A 21 -2.94 7.66 11.22
C LYS A 21 -3.83 6.70 10.43
N ILE A 22 -4.20 5.54 11.00
CA ILE A 22 -4.99 4.51 10.30
C ILE A 22 -4.30 4.11 8.97
N ILE A 23 -2.97 4.22 8.90
CA ILE A 23 -2.18 3.83 7.73
C ILE A 23 -1.74 2.39 7.95
N PRO A 24 -2.07 1.46 7.03
CA PRO A 24 -1.65 0.08 7.14
C PRO A 24 -0.16 -0.04 6.83
N VAL A 25 0.52 -0.91 7.55
CA VAL A 25 1.88 -1.35 7.23
C VAL A 25 1.93 -2.88 7.29
N ILE A 26 2.77 -3.47 6.44
CA ILE A 26 2.97 -4.91 6.39
C ILE A 26 4.28 -5.24 7.09
N ALA A 27 4.30 -6.22 7.99
CA ALA A 27 5.52 -6.72 8.60
C ALA A 27 5.60 -8.23 8.56
N ARG A 28 6.81 -8.78 8.66
CA ARG A 28 7.00 -10.24 8.76
C ARG A 28 6.35 -10.75 10.04
N SER A 29 5.55 -11.80 9.90
CA SER A 29 4.91 -12.46 11.03
C SER A 29 5.83 -13.49 11.67
N ARG A 30 5.66 -13.71 12.97
CA ARG A 30 6.20 -14.89 13.65
C ARG A 30 5.39 -16.16 13.35
N ASN A 31 4.16 -16.00 12.86
CA ASN A 31 3.31 -17.10 12.43
C ASN A 31 3.51 -17.34 10.92
N PRO A 32 4.10 -18.47 10.52
CA PRO A 32 4.33 -18.77 9.09
C PRO A 32 3.03 -18.99 8.30
N LYS A 33 1.90 -19.19 9.00
CA LYS A 33 0.57 -19.32 8.39
C LYS A 33 -0.17 -17.99 8.27
N ALA A 34 0.38 -16.90 8.78
CA ALA A 34 -0.22 -15.59 8.62
C ALA A 34 -0.24 -15.20 7.14
N VAL A 35 -1.29 -14.48 6.73
CA VAL A 35 -1.46 -14.05 5.36
C VAL A 35 -1.94 -12.61 5.31
N VAL A 36 -1.45 -11.89 4.30
CA VAL A 36 -1.97 -10.58 3.90
C VAL A 36 -2.59 -10.72 2.52
N GLU A 37 -3.87 -10.36 2.41
CA GLU A 37 -4.61 -10.29 1.16
C GLU A 37 -4.56 -8.87 0.62
N GLY A 38 -4.30 -8.75 -0.68
CA GLY A 38 -4.21 -7.45 -1.34
C GLY A 38 -4.31 -7.56 -2.85
N MET A 39 -3.79 -6.54 -3.52
CA MET A 39 -3.79 -6.43 -4.97
C MET A 39 -2.36 -6.38 -5.48
N LEU A 40 -2.05 -7.21 -6.46
CA LEU A 40 -0.83 -7.11 -7.25
C LEU A 40 -1.11 -6.20 -8.45
N VAL A 41 -0.34 -5.12 -8.55
CA VAL A 41 -0.41 -4.17 -9.65
C VAL A 41 0.68 -4.49 -10.67
N PHE A 42 0.27 -4.71 -11.92
CA PHE A 42 1.16 -4.96 -13.04
C PHE A 42 1.42 -3.69 -13.84
N ASN A 43 2.52 -3.69 -14.60
CA ASN A 43 2.81 -2.66 -15.60
C ASN A 43 2.74 -1.22 -15.05
N LEU A 44 3.23 -1.01 -13.82
CA LEU A 44 3.41 0.32 -13.26
C LEU A 44 4.51 1.05 -14.04
N GLU A 45 4.11 2.16 -14.66
CA GLU A 45 5.02 3.13 -15.28
C GLU A 45 6.04 3.63 -14.27
N GLU A 46 7.25 3.93 -14.74
CA GLU A 46 8.36 4.34 -13.88
C GLU A 46 8.04 5.56 -13.02
N SER A 47 7.38 6.57 -13.60
CA SER A 47 6.94 7.77 -12.85
C SER A 47 6.02 7.42 -11.68
N LYS A 48 5.09 6.47 -11.87
CA LYS A 48 4.18 6.00 -10.82
C LYS A 48 4.93 5.17 -9.77
N ARG A 49 5.87 4.33 -10.19
CA ARG A 49 6.71 3.57 -9.24
C ARG A 49 7.53 4.51 -8.36
N ASN A 50 8.13 5.56 -8.94
CA ASN A 50 8.92 6.52 -8.19
C ASN A 50 8.06 7.32 -7.22
N ALA A 51 6.87 7.75 -7.64
CA ALA A 51 5.91 8.42 -6.75
C ALA A 51 5.49 7.53 -5.56
N ILE A 52 5.23 6.24 -5.80
CA ILE A 52 4.94 5.28 -4.72
C ILE A 52 6.16 5.14 -3.80
N PHE A 53 7.37 5.04 -4.37
CA PHE A 53 8.59 4.92 -3.58
C PHE A 53 8.84 6.13 -2.67
N GLU A 54 8.68 7.34 -3.18
CA GLU A 54 8.81 8.58 -2.40
C GLU A 54 7.81 8.60 -1.24
N LEU A 55 6.57 8.15 -1.46
CA LEU A 55 5.55 8.11 -0.44
C LEU A 55 5.81 7.02 0.63
N GLU A 56 6.12 5.80 0.20
CA GLU A 56 6.18 4.61 1.07
C GLU A 56 7.53 4.45 1.79
N SER A 57 8.60 5.01 1.25
CA SER A 57 9.96 4.90 1.83
C SER A 57 10.08 5.52 3.22
N GLY A 58 9.19 6.44 3.60
CA GLY A 58 9.12 6.98 4.96
C GLY A 58 8.52 6.01 5.98
N LEU A 59 7.80 4.99 5.53
CA LEU A 59 7.04 4.07 6.39
C LEU A 59 7.64 2.67 6.42
N GLY A 60 8.31 2.27 5.35
CA GLY A 60 8.96 0.97 5.21
C GLY A 60 10.06 0.96 4.17
N HIS A 61 10.60 -0.22 3.90
CA HIS A 61 11.61 -0.45 2.88
C HIS A 61 11.06 -1.42 1.83
N LEU A 62 11.54 -1.27 0.60
CA LEU A 62 11.11 -2.10 -0.52
C LEU A 62 11.83 -3.46 -0.48
N GLU A 63 11.09 -4.55 -0.46
CA GLU A 63 11.62 -5.91 -0.62
C GLU A 63 10.95 -6.65 -1.78
N VAL A 64 11.69 -7.61 -2.36
CA VAL A 64 11.12 -8.61 -3.25
C VAL A 64 10.45 -9.70 -2.41
N VAL A 65 9.18 -9.96 -2.69
CA VAL A 65 8.34 -10.94 -2.01
C VAL A 65 7.68 -11.89 -3.00
N GLN A 66 7.30 -13.08 -2.53
CA GLN A 66 6.51 -14.01 -3.33
C GLN A 66 5.02 -13.86 -3.00
N ALA A 67 4.24 -13.46 -4.01
CA ALA A 67 2.80 -13.33 -3.91
C ALA A 67 2.11 -14.47 -4.66
N GLU A 68 1.13 -15.11 -4.03
CA GLU A 68 0.26 -16.08 -4.69
C GLU A 68 -0.85 -15.34 -5.42
N ILE A 69 -1.07 -15.64 -6.70
CA ILE A 69 -2.19 -15.13 -7.48
C ILE A 69 -3.07 -16.27 -8.00
N GLY A 70 -4.37 -16.00 -8.11
CA GLY A 70 -5.31 -16.86 -8.81
C GLY A 70 -5.14 -16.77 -10.33
N CYS A 71 -5.08 -17.92 -11.00
CA CYS A 71 -5.02 -18.05 -12.45
C CYS A 71 -6.23 -18.81 -12.95
N LYS A 72 -6.96 -18.27 -13.93
CA LYS A 72 -8.06 -18.99 -14.57
C LYS A 72 -7.49 -20.04 -15.56
N PRO A 73 -8.13 -21.22 -15.70
CA PRO A 73 -9.41 -21.62 -15.12
C PRO A 73 -9.38 -22.13 -13.66
N SER A 74 -8.24 -22.58 -13.10
CA SER A 74 -8.20 -23.08 -11.71
C SER A 74 -6.80 -23.19 -11.06
N GLY A 75 -5.82 -22.45 -11.58
CA GLY A 75 -4.44 -22.49 -11.06
C GLY A 75 -4.19 -21.48 -9.95
N LYS A 76 -3.20 -21.76 -9.11
CA LYS A 76 -2.50 -20.78 -8.28
C LYS A 76 -1.07 -20.68 -8.78
N ARG A 77 -0.48 -19.49 -8.74
CA ARG A 77 0.94 -19.28 -9.08
C ARG A 77 1.58 -18.32 -8.11
N PHE A 78 2.84 -18.57 -7.77
CA PHE A 78 3.67 -17.62 -7.06
C PHE A 78 4.40 -16.75 -8.07
N ILE A 79 4.41 -15.45 -7.83
CA ILE A 79 5.09 -14.45 -8.65
C ILE A 79 5.94 -13.57 -7.73
N ASP A 80 7.16 -13.27 -8.16
CA ASP A 80 7.99 -12.28 -7.49
C ASP A 80 7.40 -10.88 -7.71
N ALA A 81 7.16 -10.17 -6.61
CA ALA A 81 6.59 -8.84 -6.57
C ALA A 81 7.41 -7.96 -5.65
N ALA A 82 7.26 -6.65 -5.78
CA ALA A 82 7.85 -5.70 -4.83
C ALA A 82 6.78 -5.26 -3.83
N ALA A 83 7.12 -5.23 -2.54
CA ALA A 83 6.25 -4.74 -1.48
C ALA A 83 7.03 -3.87 -0.50
N PHE A 84 6.37 -2.85 0.05
CA PHE A 84 6.92 -2.05 1.14
C PHE A 84 6.61 -2.74 2.46
N LEU A 85 7.67 -3.02 3.22
CA LEU A 85 7.60 -3.74 4.47
C LEU A 85 8.15 -2.86 5.60
N ARG A 86 7.56 -3.00 6.79
CA ARG A 86 8.11 -2.41 8.00
C ARG A 86 9.24 -3.29 8.53
N ALA A 87 10.47 -2.77 8.55
CA ALA A 87 11.58 -3.35 9.29
C ALA A 87 11.63 -2.87 10.75
N GLY A 88 12.32 -3.66 11.58
CA GLY A 88 12.69 -3.27 12.93
C GLY A 88 11.59 -3.47 13.96
N SER A 89 11.55 -2.59 14.95
CA SER A 89 10.58 -2.72 16.04
C SER A 89 9.16 -2.44 15.55
N LEU A 90 8.22 -3.24 16.05
CA LEU A 90 6.78 -3.06 15.87
C LEU A 90 6.15 -2.30 17.05
N ASP A 91 6.96 -1.74 17.95
CA ASP A 91 6.47 -0.95 19.08
C ASP A 91 5.64 0.24 18.59
N GLY A 92 4.48 0.44 19.22
CA GLY A 92 3.52 1.49 18.82
C GLY A 92 2.63 1.12 17.63
N LEU A 93 2.86 -0.03 16.98
CA LEU A 93 1.98 -0.56 15.95
C LEU A 93 0.89 -1.44 16.57
N ILE A 94 -0.34 -1.28 16.06
CA ILE A 94 -1.49 -2.06 16.50
C ILE A 94 -1.73 -3.16 15.45
N PRO A 95 -1.71 -4.45 15.83
CA PRO A 95 -2.01 -5.53 14.90
C PRO A 95 -3.44 -5.42 14.36
N ILE A 96 -3.59 -5.53 13.04
CA ILE A 96 -4.88 -5.66 12.38
C ILE A 96 -5.23 -7.15 12.37
N LYS A 97 -6.37 -7.51 12.98
CA LYS A 97 -6.79 -8.93 13.09
C LYS A 97 -7.31 -9.53 11.78
N SER A 98 -7.49 -8.70 10.75
CA SER A 98 -7.94 -9.09 9.41
C SER A 98 -6.75 -9.40 8.50
N THR A 99 -6.96 -10.24 7.50
CA THR A 99 -5.97 -10.52 6.44
C THR A 99 -5.90 -9.39 5.41
N PHE A 100 -6.94 -8.56 5.30
CA PHE A 100 -7.00 -7.41 4.41
C PHE A 100 -7.23 -6.13 5.20
N TRP A 101 -6.80 -5.01 4.63
CA TRP A 101 -7.07 -3.69 5.16
C TRP A 101 -8.32 -3.10 4.51
N ASP A 102 -9.24 -2.58 5.32
CA ASP A 102 -10.41 -1.85 4.86
C ASP A 102 -10.07 -0.34 4.78
N PRO A 103 -10.01 0.24 3.57
CA PRO A 103 -9.70 1.65 3.41
C PRO A 103 -10.82 2.58 3.89
N THR A 104 -12.03 2.07 4.16
CA THR A 104 -13.21 2.88 4.46
C THR A 104 -12.97 3.83 5.64
N ALA A 105 -12.38 3.33 6.73
CA ALA A 105 -12.10 4.14 7.91
C ALA A 105 -11.07 5.25 7.62
N PHE A 106 -10.10 4.98 6.75
CA PHE A 106 -9.07 5.94 6.35
C PHE A 106 -9.62 7.00 5.41
N VAL A 107 -10.36 6.60 4.37
CA VAL A 107 -10.98 7.53 3.41
C VAL A 107 -11.96 8.47 4.09
N ASN A 108 -12.65 8.00 5.14
CA ASN A 108 -13.56 8.82 5.95
C ASN A 108 -12.84 9.63 7.05
N SER A 109 -11.51 9.55 7.16
CA SER A 109 -10.75 10.26 8.19
C SER A 109 -10.48 11.71 7.81
N SER A 110 -10.40 12.59 8.82
CA SER A 110 -9.98 13.98 8.62
C SER A 110 -8.56 14.08 8.05
N PHE A 111 -7.70 13.10 8.35
CA PHE A 111 -6.35 13.03 7.80
C PHE A 111 -6.35 12.90 6.28
N TYR A 112 -7.15 11.96 5.73
CA TYR A 112 -7.27 11.80 4.28
C TYR A 112 -7.81 13.07 3.62
N HIS A 113 -8.86 13.68 4.19
CA HIS A 113 -9.44 14.89 3.62
C HIS A 113 -8.47 16.08 3.67
N ASN A 114 -7.62 16.18 4.71
CA ASN A 114 -6.59 17.20 4.78
C ASN A 114 -5.51 17.02 3.69
N ILE A 115 -5.12 15.78 3.39
CA ILE A 115 -4.21 15.48 2.28
C ILE A 115 -4.85 15.90 0.95
N GLU A 116 -6.09 15.49 0.71
CA GLU A 116 -6.84 15.82 -0.50
C GLU A 116 -6.92 17.34 -0.73
N GLN A 117 -7.28 18.10 0.30
CA GLN A 117 -7.34 19.56 0.24
C GLN A 117 -5.97 20.19 0.00
N SER A 118 -4.90 19.67 0.61
CA SER A 118 -3.53 20.19 0.42
C SER A 118 -3.06 19.99 -1.03
N VAL A 119 -3.38 18.84 -1.62
CA VAL A 119 -3.04 18.54 -3.02
C VAL A 119 -3.83 19.45 -3.97
N HIS A 120 -5.13 19.66 -3.72
CA HIS A 120 -5.94 20.58 -4.53
C HIS A 120 -5.41 22.02 -4.49
N ARG A 121 -5.10 22.56 -3.31
CA ARG A 121 -4.52 23.91 -3.20
C ARG A 121 -3.19 24.05 -3.96
N SER A 122 -2.33 23.04 -3.85
CA SER A 122 -1.04 23.04 -4.56
C SER A 122 -1.21 23.03 -6.09
N ALA A 123 -2.24 22.35 -6.61
CA ALA A 123 -2.54 22.33 -8.04
C ALA A 123 -3.13 23.67 -8.52
N GLU A 124 -3.97 24.32 -7.72
CA GLU A 124 -4.53 25.64 -8.00
C GLU A 124 -3.45 26.72 -8.02
N ASP A 125 -2.51 26.71 -7.05
CA ASP A 125 -1.38 27.65 -7.00
C ASP A 125 -0.44 27.50 -8.21
N ILE A 126 -0.18 26.27 -8.66
CA ILE A 126 0.60 26.00 -9.88
C ILE A 126 -0.15 26.53 -11.11
N SER A 127 -1.48 26.37 -11.18
CA SER A 127 -2.27 26.87 -12.32
C SER A 127 -2.40 28.40 -12.37
N GLY A 128 -2.38 29.07 -11.20
CA GLY A 128 -2.43 30.53 -11.09
C GLY A 128 -1.12 31.22 -11.47
N SER A 129 0.02 30.52 -11.34
CA SER A 129 1.35 31.07 -11.66
C SER A 129 1.63 31.24 -13.15
N TRP A 130 0.82 30.70 -14.06
CA TRP A 130 1.02 30.82 -15.51
C TRP A 130 0.31 32.02 -16.16
N PHE A 131 -0.51 32.77 -15.42
CA PHE A 131 -1.30 33.89 -15.97
C PHE A 131 -0.75 35.29 -15.66
N HIS A 132 0.46 35.40 -15.10
CA HIS A 132 1.15 36.68 -14.92
C HIS A 132 2.60 36.60 -15.43
N ALA A 133 2.77 36.77 -16.74
CA ALA A 133 4.02 37.17 -17.38
C ALA A 133 3.71 38.08 -18.57
#